data_AF-A0AAN9WFW7-F1
#
_entry.id   AF-A0AAN9WFW7-F1
#
_cell.length_a   1.000
_cell.length_b   1.000
_cell.length_c   1.000
_cell.angle_alpha   90.00
_cell.angle_beta   90.00
_cell.angle_gamma   90.00
#
_symmetry.space_group_name_H-M   'P 1'
#
loop_
_entity.id
_entity.type
_entity.pdbx_description
1 polymer ?
#
loop_
_entity_poly.entity_id
_entity_poly.type
_entity_poly.pdbx_seq_one_letter_code
_entity_poly.pdbx_strand_id
1 'polypeptide(L)'
;MSTEFTHLQKQWIFRFAFLAGLKEVFEVYESQDGKISAKDIGDVLRALEENPTQATIRRFTEQYRPEERVSFDEFLVIYEAVTKNRLTETAEDFIESFRHFDKKGNGNIPHEDLRELLTHHGDKLTRGEVDQLLRREMDDHGNVNIEKFVKKIMANDDEDEGEKSDICTAQGHS
;
A
#
# COMPACT_ATOMS: atom_id res chain seq x y z
N MET A 1 -11.45 -10.71 41.85
CA MET A 1 -9.98 -10.65 41.68
C MET A 1 -9.43 -11.63 40.63
N SER A 2 -10.24 -12.16 39.69
CA SER A 2 -9.77 -13.19 38.72
C SER A 2 -9.79 -12.70 37.26
N THR A 3 -10.57 -11.68 36.94
CA THR A 3 -10.73 -11.16 35.57
C THR A 3 -9.52 -10.35 35.10
N GLU A 4 -8.90 -9.51 35.96
CA GLU A 4 -7.74 -8.70 35.59
C GLU A 4 -6.47 -9.51 35.29
N PHE A 5 -6.28 -10.66 35.95
CA PHE A 5 -5.12 -11.53 35.72
C PHE A 5 -5.15 -12.15 34.31
N THR A 6 -6.34 -12.57 33.84
CA THR A 6 -6.51 -13.05 32.47
C THR A 6 -6.44 -11.92 31.44
N HIS A 7 -6.84 -10.70 31.81
CA HIS A 7 -6.76 -9.54 30.92
C HIS A 7 -5.30 -9.13 30.66
N LEU A 8 -4.48 -9.04 31.71
CA LEU A 8 -3.06 -8.71 31.58
C LEU A 8 -2.29 -9.80 30.84
N GLN A 9 -2.58 -11.08 31.08
CA GLN A 9 -1.96 -12.16 30.31
C GLN A 9 -2.37 -12.15 28.84
N LYS A 10 -3.64 -11.85 28.52
CA LYS A 10 -4.08 -11.68 27.11
C LYS A 10 -3.44 -10.48 26.44
N GLN A 11 -3.32 -9.34 27.14
CA GLN A 11 -2.58 -8.17 26.62
C GLN A 11 -1.11 -8.50 26.38
N TRP A 12 -0.48 -9.27 27.28
CA TRP A 12 0.92 -9.65 27.17
C TRP A 12 1.17 -10.63 26.02
N ILE A 13 0.31 -11.66 25.88
CA ILE A 13 0.37 -12.62 24.77
C ILE A 13 0.12 -11.92 23.45
N PHE A 14 -0.89 -11.05 23.37
CA PHE A 14 -1.17 -10.28 22.15
C PHE A 14 0.01 -9.38 21.79
N ARG A 15 0.56 -8.64 22.76
CA ARG A 15 1.71 -7.76 22.53
C ARG A 15 2.97 -8.55 22.15
N PHE A 16 3.18 -9.73 22.73
CA PHE A 16 4.29 -10.60 22.39
C PHE A 16 4.15 -11.17 20.98
N ALA A 17 2.97 -11.70 20.63
CA ALA A 17 2.68 -12.20 19.29
C ALA A 17 2.78 -11.09 18.24
N PHE A 18 2.29 -9.89 18.57
CA PHE A 18 2.40 -8.73 17.70
C PHE A 18 3.86 -8.34 17.44
N LEU A 19 4.68 -8.19 18.49
CA LEU A 19 6.10 -7.86 18.33
C LEU A 19 6.87 -8.95 17.58
N ALA A 20 6.50 -10.23 17.75
CA ALA A 20 7.06 -11.32 16.98
C ALA A 20 6.75 -11.16 15.48
N GLY A 21 5.50 -10.87 15.11
CA GLY A 21 5.12 -10.61 13.72
C GLY A 21 5.84 -9.41 13.10
N LEU A 22 5.98 -8.30 13.85
CA LEU A 22 6.78 -7.16 13.40
C LEU A 22 8.24 -7.54 13.14
N LYS A 23 8.81 -8.38 14.01
CA LYS A 23 10.19 -8.83 13.89
C LYS A 23 10.38 -9.76 12.70
N GLU A 24 9.45 -10.68 12.46
CA GLU A 24 9.49 -11.60 11.32
C GLU A 24 9.56 -10.83 9.99
N VAL A 25 8.75 -9.78 9.82
CA VAL A 25 8.80 -8.94 8.62
C VAL A 25 10.09 -8.13 8.57
N PHE A 26 10.54 -7.56 9.70
CA PHE A 26 11.80 -6.81 9.75
C PHE A 26 13.00 -7.67 9.32
N GLU A 27 13.07 -8.93 9.76
CA GLU A 27 14.14 -9.89 9.42
C GLU A 27 14.23 -10.20 7.92
N VAL A 28 13.15 -10.04 7.15
CA VAL A 28 13.17 -10.21 5.69
C VAL A 28 14.04 -9.15 5.00
N TYR A 29 14.11 -7.95 5.57
CA TYR A 29 14.87 -6.81 5.03
C TYR A 29 16.21 -6.61 5.74
N GLU A 30 16.41 -7.31 6.86
CA GLU A 30 17.58 -7.20 7.70
C GLU A 30 18.85 -7.71 6.99
N SER A 31 19.98 -7.03 7.24
CA SER A 31 21.29 -7.54 6.83
C SER A 31 22.01 -8.27 7.98
N GLN A 32 23.19 -8.81 7.70
CA GLN A 32 23.93 -9.69 8.64
C GLN A 32 24.30 -9.04 9.99
N ASP A 33 24.24 -7.72 10.10
CA ASP A 33 24.52 -6.95 11.32
C ASP A 33 23.28 -6.66 12.17
N GLY A 34 22.14 -7.25 11.85
CA GLY A 34 20.94 -7.15 12.68
C GLY A 34 20.12 -5.86 12.48
N LYS A 35 20.25 -5.24 11.31
CA LYS A 35 19.71 -3.89 11.00
C LYS A 35 19.18 -3.79 9.58
N ILE A 36 18.29 -2.83 9.34
CA ILE A 36 17.84 -2.44 7.99
C ILE A 36 18.47 -1.12 7.55
N SER A 37 18.41 -0.78 6.27
CA SER A 37 18.77 0.57 5.79
C SER A 37 17.60 1.51 6.00
N ALA A 38 17.86 2.78 6.35
CA ALA A 38 16.78 3.77 6.53
C ALA A 38 15.89 3.95 5.29
N LYS A 39 16.44 3.73 4.08
CA LYS A 39 15.67 3.72 2.82
C LYS A 39 14.61 2.61 2.74
N ASP A 40 14.83 1.47 3.43
CA ASP A 40 13.97 0.29 3.35
C ASP A 40 12.78 0.39 4.34
N ILE A 41 12.81 1.36 5.27
CA ILE A 41 11.75 1.56 6.28
C ILE A 41 10.37 1.68 5.64
N GLY A 42 10.26 2.41 4.53
CA GLY A 42 8.98 2.57 3.83
C GLY A 42 8.43 1.24 3.31
N ASP A 43 9.29 0.34 2.85
CA ASP A 43 8.90 -0.95 2.31
C ASP A 43 8.53 -1.93 3.44
N VAL A 44 9.28 -1.90 4.55
CA VAL A 44 8.93 -2.67 5.76
C VAL A 44 7.57 -2.24 6.31
N LEU A 45 7.28 -0.93 6.36
CA LEU A 45 5.98 -0.42 6.81
C LEU A 45 4.82 -0.85 5.91
N ARG A 46 5.05 -0.95 4.59
CA ARG A 46 4.06 -1.45 3.63
C ARG A 46 3.88 -2.97 3.72
N ALA A 47 4.95 -3.72 3.96
CA ALA A 47 4.88 -5.15 4.25
C ALA A 47 4.12 -5.46 5.56
N LEU A 48 4.04 -4.48 6.46
CA LEU A 48 3.24 -4.50 7.68
C LEU A 48 1.84 -3.86 7.51
N GLU A 49 1.42 -3.59 6.27
CA GLU A 49 0.11 -3.05 5.91
C GLU A 49 -0.22 -1.62 6.42
N GLU A 50 0.76 -0.88 6.95
CA GLU A 50 0.52 0.47 7.48
C GLU A 50 0.44 1.56 6.39
N ASN A 51 0.66 1.18 5.12
CA ASN A 51 0.50 2.00 3.90
C ASN A 51 0.78 3.52 4.06
N PRO A 52 1.92 3.93 4.64
CA PRO A 52 2.19 5.35 4.87
C PRO A 52 2.57 6.07 3.58
N THR A 53 2.22 7.36 3.52
CA THR A 53 2.67 8.27 2.47
C THR A 53 4.19 8.48 2.55
N GLN A 54 4.82 8.79 1.43
CA GLN A 54 6.24 9.16 1.37
C GLN A 54 6.52 10.39 2.23
N ALA A 55 5.61 11.36 2.28
CA ALA A 55 5.71 12.50 3.18
C ALA A 55 5.74 12.07 4.67
N THR A 56 4.90 11.10 5.05
CA THR A 56 4.86 10.57 6.42
C THR A 56 6.14 9.82 6.76
N ILE A 57 6.64 8.96 5.87
CA ILE A 57 7.91 8.26 6.06
C ILE A 57 9.03 9.27 6.26
N ARG A 58 9.18 10.24 5.34
CA ARG A 58 10.21 11.28 5.42
C ARG A 58 10.15 12.07 6.72
N ARG A 59 8.96 12.40 7.21
CA ARG A 59 8.77 13.12 8.47
C ARG A 59 9.34 12.34 9.68
N PHE A 60 9.16 11.02 9.71
CA PHE A 60 9.62 10.19 10.83
C PHE A 60 11.03 9.64 10.63
N THR A 61 11.59 9.73 9.42
CA THR A 61 12.95 9.30 9.11
C THR A 61 13.91 10.46 8.80
N GLU A 62 13.50 11.73 8.95
CA GLU A 62 14.29 12.92 8.56
C GLU A 62 15.67 12.97 9.22
N GLN A 63 15.77 12.46 10.45
CA GLN A 63 17.01 12.42 11.22
C GLN A 63 18.03 11.40 10.70
N TYR A 64 17.60 10.43 9.89
CA TYR A 64 18.45 9.35 9.40
C TYR A 64 18.97 9.65 8.00
N ARG A 65 20.23 9.30 7.74
CA ARG A 65 20.75 9.26 6.37
C ARG A 65 20.24 8.00 5.65
N PRO A 66 20.09 8.00 4.31
CA PRO A 66 19.55 6.85 3.57
C PRO A 66 20.29 5.53 3.83
N GLU A 67 21.62 5.58 3.96
CA GLU A 67 22.50 4.44 4.23
C GLU A 67 22.67 4.14 5.73
N GLU A 68 22.02 4.91 6.59
CA GLU A 68 22.07 4.70 8.03
C GLU A 68 21.40 3.38 8.40
N ARG A 69 22.01 2.67 9.36
CA ARG A 69 21.60 1.34 9.77
C ARG A 69 20.71 1.44 11.00
N VAL A 70 19.45 1.07 10.83
CA VAL A 70 18.40 1.18 11.85
C VAL A 70 18.15 -0.20 12.47
N SER A 71 18.27 -0.28 13.80
CA SER A 71 17.97 -1.49 14.58
C SER A 71 16.47 -1.71 14.74
N PHE A 72 16.09 -2.92 15.16
CA PHE A 72 14.68 -3.24 15.41
C PHE A 72 14.04 -2.32 16.47
N ASP A 73 14.74 -2.01 17.57
CA ASP A 73 14.24 -1.11 18.61
C ASP A 73 13.99 0.32 18.07
N GLU A 74 14.88 0.83 17.21
CA GLU A 74 14.70 2.12 16.56
C GLU A 74 13.53 2.10 15.56
N PHE A 75 13.40 1.01 14.80
CA PHE A 75 12.27 0.81 13.90
C PHE A 75 10.93 0.78 14.64
N LEU A 76 10.84 0.15 15.81
CA LEU A 76 9.62 0.12 16.61
C LEU A 76 9.14 1.53 17.01
N VAL A 77 10.08 2.43 17.33
CA VAL A 77 9.74 3.84 17.63
C VAL A 77 9.12 4.53 16.41
N ILE A 78 9.68 4.28 15.22
CA ILE A 78 9.17 4.82 13.95
C ILE A 78 7.80 4.24 13.63
N TYR A 79 7.65 2.91 13.73
CA TYR A 79 6.40 2.19 13.50
C TYR A 79 5.28 2.73 14.42
N GLU A 80 5.55 2.87 15.72
CA GLU A 80 4.58 3.44 16.66
C GLU A 80 4.20 4.88 16.30
N ALA A 81 5.14 5.69 15.83
CA ALA A 81 4.87 7.07 15.44
C ALA A 81 3.99 7.14 14.18
N VAL A 82 4.26 6.29 13.19
CA VAL A 82 3.49 6.19 11.94
C VAL A 82 2.06 5.72 12.22
N THR A 83 1.90 4.61 12.94
CA THR A 83 0.60 4.02 13.24
C THR A 83 -0.31 4.93 14.08
N LYS A 84 0.25 5.69 15.03
CA LYS A 84 -0.50 6.68 15.82
C LYS A 84 -0.98 7.89 15.01
N ASN A 85 -0.36 8.15 13.85
CA ASN A 85 -0.71 9.25 12.96
C ASN A 85 -1.42 8.76 11.69
N ARG A 86 -1.99 7.55 11.72
CA ARG A 86 -2.69 7.00 10.56
C ARG A 86 -3.91 7.85 10.22
N LEU A 87 -3.96 8.31 8.97
CA LEU A 87 -5.15 8.94 8.42
C LEU A 87 -6.16 7.84 8.09
N THR A 88 -7.39 7.98 8.59
CA THR A 88 -8.50 7.09 8.28
C THR A 88 -9.39 7.75 7.25
N GLU A 89 -8.91 7.81 6.01
CA GLU A 89 -9.74 8.26 4.88
C GLU A 89 -10.56 7.09 4.35
N THR A 90 -11.82 7.36 4.03
CA THR A 90 -12.75 6.37 3.49
C THR A 90 -12.69 6.33 1.97
N ALA A 91 -13.19 5.26 1.35
CA ALA A 91 -13.29 5.17 -0.10
C ALA A 91 -14.12 6.33 -0.67
N GLU A 92 -15.14 6.75 0.06
CA GLU A 92 -16.01 7.87 -0.28
C GLU A 92 -15.23 9.20 -0.30
N ASP A 93 -14.31 9.42 0.65
CA ASP A 93 -13.47 10.62 0.69
C ASP A 93 -12.54 10.69 -0.54
N PHE A 94 -11.98 9.55 -0.95
CA PHE A 94 -11.17 9.45 -2.17
C PHE A 94 -12.01 9.71 -3.42
N ILE A 95 -13.16 9.05 -3.57
CA ILE A 95 -14.05 9.21 -4.73
C ILE A 95 -14.48 10.68 -4.88
N GLU A 96 -14.84 11.35 -3.77
CA GLU A 96 -15.24 12.75 -3.80
C GLU A 96 -14.08 13.66 -4.22
N SER A 97 -12.85 13.36 -3.78
CA SER A 97 -11.65 14.11 -4.18
C SER A 97 -11.39 14.05 -5.70
N PHE A 98 -11.76 12.95 -6.35
CA PHE A 98 -11.63 12.78 -7.81
C PHE A 98 -12.78 13.41 -8.61
N ARG A 99 -13.93 13.73 -8.01
CA ARG A 99 -15.07 14.34 -8.73
C ARG A 99 -14.72 15.67 -9.39
N HIS A 100 -13.77 16.41 -8.84
CA HIS A 100 -13.32 17.68 -9.43
C HIS A 100 -12.67 17.50 -10.81
N PHE A 101 -12.22 16.28 -11.12
CA PHE A 101 -11.57 15.92 -12.38
C PHE A 101 -12.51 15.21 -13.36
N ASP A 102 -13.68 14.76 -12.90
CA ASP A 102 -14.74 14.23 -13.77
C ASP A 102 -15.51 15.38 -14.44
N LYS A 103 -14.99 15.82 -15.59
CA LYS A 103 -15.60 16.88 -16.41
C LYS A 103 -17.00 16.53 -16.91
N LYS A 104 -17.36 15.24 -16.98
CA LYS A 104 -18.63 14.75 -17.56
C LYS A 104 -19.67 14.41 -16.49
N GLY A 105 -19.27 14.29 -15.22
CA GLY A 105 -20.13 13.93 -14.10
C GLY A 105 -20.69 12.51 -14.18
N ASN A 106 -20.00 11.61 -14.88
CA ASN A 106 -20.43 10.22 -15.09
C ASN A 106 -19.65 9.18 -14.27
N GLY A 107 -18.74 9.63 -13.39
CA GLY A 107 -17.89 8.79 -12.56
C GLY A 107 -16.66 8.22 -13.27
N ASN A 108 -16.38 8.64 -14.51
CA ASN A 108 -15.26 8.17 -15.30
C ASN A 108 -14.30 9.32 -15.64
N ILE A 109 -13.01 9.08 -15.51
CA ILE A 109 -11.95 10.05 -15.85
C ILE A 109 -11.11 9.49 -16.99
N PRO A 110 -10.76 10.28 -18.03
CA PRO A 110 -9.82 9.84 -19.05
C PRO A 110 -8.48 9.40 -18.44
N HIS A 111 -7.91 8.29 -18.93
CA HIS A 111 -6.64 7.77 -18.44
C HIS A 111 -5.53 8.84 -18.41
N GLU A 112 -5.46 9.68 -19.45
CA GLU A 112 -4.49 10.76 -19.56
C GLU A 112 -4.64 11.81 -18.45
N ASP A 113 -5.88 12.21 -18.15
CA ASP A 113 -6.18 13.19 -17.09
C ASP A 113 -5.83 12.61 -15.71
N LEU A 114 -6.16 11.33 -15.47
CA LEU A 114 -5.83 10.64 -14.23
C LEU A 114 -4.30 10.45 -14.07
N ARG A 115 -3.60 10.18 -15.17
CA ARG A 115 -2.14 10.08 -15.18
C ARG A 115 -1.48 11.42 -14.85
N GLU A 116 -1.97 12.52 -15.42
CA GLU A 116 -1.48 13.85 -15.05
C GLU A 116 -1.74 14.16 -13.57
N LEU A 117 -2.90 13.80 -13.05
CA LEU A 117 -3.24 13.99 -11.64
C LEU A 117 -2.24 13.29 -10.71
N LEU A 118 -2.02 11.98 -10.92
CA LEU A 118 -1.15 11.14 -10.08
C LEU A 118 0.35 11.43 -10.22
N THR A 119 0.76 12.08 -11.32
CA THR A 119 2.16 12.47 -11.55
C THR A 119 2.49 13.89 -11.09
N HIS A 120 1.49 14.77 -10.92
CA HIS A 120 1.70 16.18 -10.55
C HIS A 120 1.27 16.55 -9.13
N HIS A 121 0.34 15.81 -8.52
CA HIS A 121 -0.23 16.14 -7.22
C HIS A 121 0.14 15.08 -6.16
N GLY A 122 0.24 15.50 -4.90
CA GLY A 122 0.54 14.62 -3.77
C GLY A 122 1.91 13.93 -3.86
N ASP A 123 1.95 12.65 -3.47
CA ASP A 123 3.11 11.78 -3.63
C ASP A 123 3.19 11.29 -5.08
N LYS A 124 3.98 12.03 -5.86
CA LYS A 124 4.09 11.85 -7.30
C LYS A 124 4.62 10.47 -7.63
N LEU A 125 3.81 9.71 -8.36
CA LEU A 125 4.25 8.48 -9.01
C LEU A 125 4.98 8.84 -10.30
N THR A 126 5.93 8.00 -10.69
CA THR A 126 6.53 8.09 -12.02
C THR A 126 5.52 7.64 -13.07
N ARG A 127 5.70 8.10 -14.32
CA ARG A 127 4.83 7.70 -15.43
C ARG A 127 4.72 6.18 -15.56
N GLY A 128 5.85 5.47 -15.42
CA GLY A 128 5.88 4.01 -15.49
C GLY A 128 5.08 3.33 -14.38
N GLU A 129 5.12 3.85 -13.15
CA GLU A 129 4.33 3.31 -12.04
C GLU A 129 2.82 3.54 -12.27
N VAL A 130 2.43 4.71 -12.77
CA VAL A 130 1.03 5.00 -13.07
C VAL A 130 0.51 4.15 -14.23
N ASP A 131 1.30 3.98 -15.28
CA ASP A 131 0.92 3.15 -16.43
C ASP A 131 0.73 1.69 -16.01
N GLN A 132 1.57 1.19 -15.08
CA GLN A 132 1.38 -0.15 -14.50
C GLN A 132 0.13 -0.23 -13.63
N LEU A 133 -0.12 0.77 -12.79
CA LEU A 133 -1.26 0.85 -11.89
C LEU A 133 -2.60 0.88 -12.65
N LEU A 134 -2.67 1.62 -13.76
CA LEU A 134 -3.90 1.84 -14.52
C LEU A 134 -4.07 0.87 -15.70
N ARG A 135 -3.10 -0.01 -15.96
CA ARG A 135 -3.05 -0.86 -17.17
C ARG A 135 -4.32 -1.67 -17.41
N ARG A 136 -4.93 -2.19 -16.34
CA ARG A 136 -6.11 -3.07 -16.39
C ARG A 136 -7.42 -2.34 -16.06
N GLU A 137 -7.37 -1.03 -15.82
CA GLU A 137 -8.49 -0.24 -15.31
C GLU A 137 -9.15 0.61 -16.41
N MET A 138 -8.60 0.60 -17.62
CA MET A 138 -9.14 1.31 -18.77
C MET A 138 -10.26 0.52 -19.44
N ASP A 139 -11.36 1.20 -19.76
CA ASP A 139 -12.40 0.68 -20.65
C ASP A 139 -11.98 0.78 -22.15
N ASP A 140 -12.84 0.27 -23.04
CA ASP A 140 -12.65 0.32 -24.50
C ASP A 140 -12.57 1.75 -25.06
N HIS A 141 -12.88 2.76 -24.25
CA HIS A 141 -12.86 4.18 -24.59
C HIS A 141 -11.69 4.93 -23.91
N GLY A 142 -10.80 4.23 -23.20
CA GLY A 142 -9.64 4.82 -22.52
C GLY A 142 -9.98 5.62 -21.28
N ASN A 143 -11.13 5.36 -20.64
CA ASN A 143 -11.53 5.97 -19.37
C ASN A 143 -11.41 4.98 -18.22
N VAL A 144 -11.19 5.51 -17.02
CA VAL A 144 -11.09 4.75 -15.78
C VAL A 144 -12.32 5.05 -14.92
N ASN A 145 -13.00 4.01 -14.45
CA ASN A 145 -14.08 4.16 -13.49
C ASN A 145 -13.51 4.34 -12.08
N ILE A 146 -13.69 5.53 -11.51
CA ILE A 146 -13.01 5.92 -10.26
C ILE A 146 -13.53 5.15 -9.06
N GLU A 147 -14.82 4.88 -8.98
CA GLU A 147 -15.39 4.13 -7.87
C GLU A 147 -14.83 2.70 -7.79
N LYS A 148 -14.78 2.01 -8.93
CA LYS A 148 -14.16 0.67 -9.02
C LYS A 148 -12.68 0.73 -8.70
N PHE A 149 -11.97 1.70 -9.26
CA PHE A 149 -10.53 1.86 -9.04
C PHE A 149 -10.21 2.09 -7.56
N VAL A 150 -10.85 3.05 -6.90
CA VAL A 150 -10.62 3.35 -5.47
C VAL A 150 -10.95 2.14 -4.60
N LYS A 151 -12.08 1.47 -4.84
CA LYS A 151 -12.46 0.27 -4.10
C LYS A 151 -11.41 -0.84 -4.25
N LYS A 152 -10.90 -1.05 -5.47
CA LYS A 152 -9.86 -2.04 -5.74
C LYS A 152 -8.57 -1.72 -4.98
N ILE A 153 -8.13 -0.47 -5.00
CA ILE A 153 -6.90 -0.04 -4.31
C ILE A 153 -7.05 -0.16 -2.78
N MET A 154 -8.23 0.12 -2.23
CA MET A 154 -8.45 0.02 -0.78
C MET A 154 -8.75 -1.41 -0.29
N ALA A 155 -9.19 -2.31 -1.17
CA ALA A 155 -9.58 -3.66 -0.80
C ALA A 155 -8.40 -4.64 -0.67
N ASN A 156 -7.20 -4.34 -1.20
CA ASN A 156 -6.03 -5.24 -1.20
C ASN A 156 -6.30 -6.67 -1.73
N ASP A 157 -7.39 -6.92 -2.45
CA ASP A 157 -7.75 -8.26 -2.90
C ASP A 157 -7.23 -8.55 -4.32
N ASP A 158 -6.19 -9.38 -4.38
CA ASP A 158 -5.71 -10.10 -5.56
C ASP A 158 -6.78 -11.12 -6.03
N GLU A 159 -7.86 -10.67 -6.65
CA GLU A 159 -8.72 -11.55 -7.47
C GLU A 159 -8.48 -11.25 -8.96
N ASP A 160 -7.39 -11.83 -9.49
CA ASP A 160 -7.16 -11.96 -10.93
C ASP A 160 -8.03 -13.12 -11.46
N GLU A 161 -9.25 -12.84 -11.92
CA GLU A 161 -9.96 -13.76 -12.83
C GLU A 161 -9.26 -13.74 -14.20
N GLY A 162 -8.26 -14.60 -14.35
CA GLY A 162 -7.67 -14.92 -15.63
C GLY A 162 -8.65 -15.71 -16.50
N GLU A 163 -9.36 -15.03 -17.41
CA GLU A 163 -10.07 -15.67 -18.51
C GLU A 163 -9.09 -16.46 -19.38
N LYS A 164 -9.23 -17.79 -19.34
CA LYS A 164 -8.50 -18.73 -20.19
C LYS A 164 -8.86 -18.46 -21.66
N SER A 165 -7.88 -18.07 -22.46
CA SER A 165 -7.98 -18.21 -23.91
C SER A 165 -7.83 -19.69 -24.25
N ASP A 166 -8.93 -20.36 -24.55
CA ASP A 166 -8.90 -21.73 -25.03
C ASP A 166 -8.17 -21.78 -26.38
N ILE A 167 -7.00 -22.40 -26.33
CA ILE A 167 -6.18 -22.76 -27.49
C ILE A 167 -7.00 -23.70 -28.38
N CYS A 168 -7.32 -23.21 -29.57
CA CYS A 168 -7.86 -23.97 -30.67
C CYS A 168 -6.87 -25.09 -31.04
N THR A 169 -7.17 -26.35 -30.66
CA THR A 169 -6.43 -27.51 -31.18
C THR A 169 -7.04 -27.91 -32.51
N ALA A 170 -6.51 -27.32 -33.58
CA ALA A 170 -6.59 -27.89 -34.90
C ALA A 170 -5.64 -29.10 -34.97
N GLN A 171 -6.20 -30.30 -35.09
CA GLN A 171 -5.51 -31.43 -35.70
C GLN A 171 -6.44 -32.04 -36.75
N GLY A 172 -6.19 -31.69 -38.00
CA GLY A 172 -6.45 -32.61 -39.09
C GLY A 172 -5.37 -33.69 -39.10
N HIS A 173 -5.74 -34.91 -39.44
CA HIS A 173 -4.92 -35.80 -40.26
C HIS A 173 -5.79 -36.99 -40.72
N SER A 174 -5.97 -37.04 -42.05
CA SER A 174 -6.28 -38.18 -42.93
C SER A 174 -7.50 -39.05 -42.66
#